data_AF-A0A7W9BBZ8-F1
#
_entry.id   AF-A0A7W9BBZ8-F1
#
_cell.length_a   1.000
_cell.length_b   1.000
_cell.length_c   1.000
_cell.angle_alpha   90.00
_cell.angle_beta   90.00
_cell.angle_gamma   90.00
#
_symmetry.space_group_name_H-M   'P 1'
#
loop_
_entity.id
_entity.type
_entity.pdbx_description
1 polymer ?
#
loop_
_entity_poly.entity_id
_entity_poly.type
_entity_poly.pdbx_seq_one_letter_code
_entity_poly.pdbx_strand_id
1 'polypeptide(L)'
;MTSFWRIALVAAAIFAVVMALAPHPPSLPSSDKNWHMLAFATLALLAALAYPREPLFRIGEHLSFLGALIEVLQSIPALHRDCDIKDWIADTIAIAAVLLVVRLVRRGRAAT
;
A
#
# COMPACT_ATOMS: atom_id res chain seq x y z
N MET A 1 3.53 -6.76 -21.17
CA MET A 1 2.55 -7.05 -20.10
C MET A 1 2.76 -6.24 -18.81
N THR A 2 3.92 -5.60 -18.59
CA THR A 2 4.15 -4.76 -17.40
C THR A 2 3.39 -3.43 -17.42
N SER A 3 3.08 -2.89 -18.60
CA SER A 3 2.37 -1.61 -18.73
C SER A 3 0.99 -1.62 -18.09
N PHE A 4 0.24 -2.72 -18.23
CA PHE A 4 -1.07 -2.89 -17.57
C PHE A 4 -0.95 -2.81 -16.05
N TRP A 5 -0.02 -3.57 -15.46
CA TRP A 5 0.21 -3.57 -14.01
C TRP A 5 0.68 -2.22 -13.48
N ARG A 6 1.49 -1.49 -14.26
CA ARG A 6 1.91 -0.12 -13.90
C ARG A 6 0.74 0.85 -13.89
N ILE A 7 -0.15 0.78 -14.89
CA ILE A 7 -1.38 1.59 -14.93
C ILE A 7 -2.26 1.25 -13.73
N ALA A 8 -2.47 -0.05 -13.45
CA ALA A 8 -3.24 -0.51 -12.30
C ALA A 8 -2.63 -0.03 -10.97
N LEU A 9 -1.30 -0.11 -10.82
CA LEU A 9 -0.59 0.38 -9.64
C LEU A 9 -0.80 1.89 -9.45
N VAL A 10 -0.61 2.69 -10.51
CA VAL A 10 -0.79 4.14 -10.44
C VAL A 10 -2.23 4.50 -10.12
N ALA A 11 -3.20 3.85 -10.76
CA ALA A 11 -4.63 4.07 -10.47
C ALA A 11 -4.98 3.72 -9.02
N ALA A 12 -4.50 2.57 -8.52
CA ALA A 12 -4.70 2.16 -7.14
C ALA A 12 -4.01 3.09 -6.14
N ALA A 13 -2.81 3.59 -6.45
CA ALA A 13 -2.07 4.51 -5.58
C ALA A 13 -2.78 5.87 -5.50
N ILE A 14 -3.25 6.41 -6.63
CA ILE A 14 -4.06 7.63 -6.66
C ILE A 14 -5.33 7.43 -5.84
N PHE A 15 -6.04 6.31 -6.04
CA PHE A 15 -7.25 6.01 -5.29
C PHE A 15 -6.99 5.94 -3.78
N ALA A 16 -5.95 5.23 -3.35
CA ALA A 16 -5.60 5.10 -1.93
C ALA A 16 -5.27 6.46 -1.29
N VAL A 17 -4.46 7.28 -1.96
CA VAL A 17 -4.10 8.63 -1.47
C VAL A 17 -5.32 9.53 -1.40
N VAL A 18 -6.17 9.54 -2.44
CA VAL A 18 -7.40 10.34 -2.45
C VAL A 18 -8.33 9.93 -1.32
N MET A 19 -8.52 8.63 -1.08
CA MET A 19 -9.38 8.14 -0.01
C MET A 19 -8.83 8.44 1.39
N ALA A 20 -7.50 8.35 1.56
CA ALA A 20 -6.85 8.64 2.84
C ALA A 20 -6.90 10.13 3.21
N LEU A 21 -6.83 11.02 2.21
CA LEU A 21 -6.82 12.47 2.39
C LEU A 21 -8.20 13.12 2.19
N ALA A 22 -9.23 12.36 1.80
CA ALA A 22 -10.58 12.87 1.67
C ALA A 22 -11.12 13.27 3.05
N PRO A 23 -11.64 14.51 3.22
CA PRO A 23 -12.11 14.99 4.51
C PRO A 23 -13.40 14.29 4.97
N HIS A 24 -14.22 13.79 4.04
CA HIS A 24 -15.47 13.08 4.32
C HIS A 24 -15.50 11.79 3.50
N PRO A 25 -14.77 10.73 3.91
CA PRO A 25 -14.84 9.46 3.22
C PRO A 25 -16.25 8.88 3.35
N PRO A 26 -16.78 8.22 2.30
CA PRO A 26 -18.02 7.45 2.43
C PRO A 26 -17.86 6.42 3.56
N SER A 27 -18.87 6.31 4.41
CA SER A 27 -18.90 5.34 5.51
C SER A 27 -18.90 3.92 4.95
N LEU A 28 -17.75 3.27 4.95
CA LEU A 28 -17.62 1.88 4.52
C LEU A 28 -17.89 0.92 5.70
N PRO A 29 -18.51 -0.24 5.45
CA PRO A 29 -18.62 -1.29 6.46
C PRO A 29 -17.21 -1.85 6.74
N SER A 30 -16.75 -1.79 8.00
CA SER A 30 -15.41 -2.16 8.54
C SER A 30 -14.64 -0.96 9.08
N SER A 31 -13.68 -1.20 9.97
CA SER A 31 -12.77 -0.19 10.50
C SER A 31 -11.92 0.43 9.39
N ASP A 32 -11.70 1.74 9.46
CA ASP A 32 -10.83 2.50 8.56
C ASP A 32 -9.45 1.84 8.41
N LYS A 33 -8.92 1.33 9.53
CA LYS A 33 -7.66 0.58 9.61
C LYS A 33 -7.61 -0.65 8.68
N ASN A 34 -8.70 -1.40 8.57
CA ASN A 34 -8.75 -2.60 7.73
C ASN A 34 -8.68 -2.23 6.25
N TRP A 35 -9.31 -1.11 5.87
CA TRP A 35 -9.28 -0.62 4.49
C TRP A 35 -7.91 -0.08 4.11
N HIS A 36 -7.23 0.60 5.03
CA HIS A 36 -5.84 1.02 4.86
C HIS A 36 -4.90 -0.17 4.62
N MET A 37 -4.95 -1.18 5.50
CA MET A 37 -4.14 -2.39 5.35
C MET A 37 -4.41 -3.10 4.02
N LEU A 38 -5.67 -3.21 3.60
CA LEU A 38 -6.04 -3.83 2.33
C LEU A 38 -5.53 -3.01 1.13
N ALA A 39 -5.60 -1.67 1.20
CA ALA A 39 -5.08 -0.79 0.15
C ALA A 39 -3.57 -0.98 -0.01
N PHE A 40 -2.81 -0.94 1.08
CA PHE A 40 -1.36 -1.12 1.05
C PHE A 40 -0.92 -2.54 0.67
N ALA A 41 -1.66 -3.57 1.10
CA ALA A 41 -1.46 -4.95 0.63
C ALA A 41 -1.67 -5.06 -0.90
N THR A 42 -2.71 -4.40 -1.42
CA THR A 42 -3.00 -4.37 -2.86
C THR A 42 -1.90 -3.64 -3.63
N LEU A 43 -1.44 -2.49 -3.13
CA LEU A 43 -0.33 -1.74 -3.72
C LEU A 43 0.97 -2.57 -3.75
N ALA A 44 1.27 -3.30 -2.66
CA ALA A 44 2.44 -4.18 -2.59
C ALA A 44 2.41 -5.28 -3.66
N LEU A 45 1.25 -5.91 -3.84
CA LEU A 45 1.07 -6.94 -4.87
C LEU A 45 1.19 -6.35 -6.28
N LEU A 46 0.50 -5.24 -6.56
CA LEU A 46 0.55 -4.58 -7.87
C LEU A 46 1.96 -4.09 -8.20
N ALA A 47 2.69 -3.54 -7.22
CA ALA A 47 4.08 -3.12 -7.41
C ALA A 47 4.99 -4.30 -7.74
N ALA A 48 4.83 -5.42 -7.02
CA ALA A 48 5.58 -6.65 -7.30
C ALA A 48 5.29 -7.25 -8.69
N LEU A 49 4.08 -7.08 -9.22
CA LEU A 49 3.69 -7.50 -10.57
C LEU A 49 4.14 -6.50 -11.66
N ALA A 50 4.09 -5.20 -11.37
CA ALA A 50 4.52 -4.14 -12.27
C ALA A 50 6.04 -4.10 -12.45
N TYR A 51 6.80 -4.48 -11.41
CA TYR A 51 8.25 -4.47 -11.36
C TYR A 51 8.81 -5.84 -10.92
N PRO A 52 8.72 -6.87 -11.78
CA PRO A 52 9.10 -8.23 -11.41
C PRO A 52 10.60 -8.41 -11.12
N ARG A 53 11.45 -7.54 -11.65
CA ARG A 53 12.91 -7.58 -11.47
C ARG A 53 13.41 -6.75 -10.29
N GLU A 54 12.56 -5.90 -9.73
CA GLU A 54 13.00 -4.98 -8.68
C GLU A 54 13.06 -5.71 -7.33
N PRO A 55 14.09 -5.41 -6.48
CA PRO A 55 14.20 -6.02 -5.18
C PRO A 55 12.98 -5.68 -4.33
N LEU A 56 12.37 -6.71 -3.75
CA LEU A 56 11.14 -6.56 -2.96
C LEU A 56 11.33 -5.61 -1.77
N PHE A 57 12.54 -5.54 -1.21
CA PHE A 57 12.84 -4.58 -0.14
C PHE A 57 12.63 -3.12 -0.57
N ARG A 58 13.06 -2.73 -1.78
CA ARG A 58 12.82 -1.37 -2.30
C ARG A 58 11.34 -1.07 -2.50
N ILE A 59 10.57 -2.07 -2.92
CA ILE A 59 9.10 -1.94 -3.02
C ILE A 59 8.51 -1.68 -1.64
N GLY A 60 8.93 -2.45 -0.63
CA GLY A 60 8.51 -2.27 0.75
C GLY A 60 8.86 -0.90 1.32
N GLU A 61 10.10 -0.46 1.11
CA GLU A 61 10.62 0.85 1.51
C GLU A 61 9.77 2.00 0.93
N HIS A 62 9.56 2.02 -0.39
CA HIS A 62 8.78 3.09 -1.03
C HIS A 62 7.31 3.12 -0.57
N LEU A 63 6.69 1.94 -0.38
CA LEU A 63 5.30 1.88 0.08
C LEU A 63 5.17 2.26 1.56
N SER A 64 6.11 1.84 2.41
CA SER A 64 6.12 2.26 3.82
C SER A 64 6.37 3.77 3.94
N PHE A 65 7.23 4.33 3.09
CA PHE A 65 7.44 5.78 3.01
C PHE A 65 6.18 6.51 2.55
N LEU A 66 5.45 5.98 1.56
CA LEU A 66 4.15 6.53 1.15
C LEU A 66 3.14 6.53 2.31
N GLY A 67 3.07 5.45 3.10
CA GLY A 67 2.24 5.38 4.30
C GLY A 67 2.61 6.45 5.32
N ALA A 68 3.89 6.59 5.64
CA ALA A 68 4.37 7.63 6.55
C ALA A 68 4.03 9.05 6.05
N LEU A 69 4.14 9.30 4.74
CA LEU A 69 3.76 10.58 4.16
C LEU A 69 2.26 10.85 4.29
N ILE A 70 1.42 9.83 4.10
CA ILE A 70 -0.04 9.94 4.28
C ILE A 70 -0.37 10.32 5.73
N GLU A 71 0.23 9.67 6.73
CA GLU A 71 0.04 10.01 8.14
C GLU A 71 0.41 11.46 8.46
N VAL A 72 1.56 11.92 7.94
CA VAL A 72 2.00 13.31 8.10
C VAL A 72 1.02 14.29 7.43
N LEU A 73 0.50 13.95 6.26
CA LEU A 73 -0.49 14.79 5.60
C LEU A 73 -1.84 14.78 6.33
N GLN A 74 -2.22 13.66 6.93
CA GLN A 74 -3.42 13.56 7.76
C GLN A 74 -3.35 14.44 9.01
N SER A 75 -2.16 14.82 9.48
CA SER A 75 -2.01 15.79 10.58
C SER A 75 -2.42 17.23 10.21
N ILE A 76 -2.78 17.50 8.95
CA ILE A 76 -3.28 18.81 8.51
C ILE A 76 -4.70 19.01 9.07
N PRO A 77 -4.96 20.04 9.91
CA PRO A 77 -6.25 20.21 10.58
C PRO A 77 -7.45 20.31 9.64
N ALA A 78 -7.26 20.86 8.44
CA ALA A 78 -8.32 20.98 7.43
C ALA A 78 -8.87 19.62 6.94
N LEU A 79 -8.10 18.54 7.09
CA LEU A 79 -8.51 17.20 6.68
C LEU A 79 -9.38 16.50 7.72
N HIS A 80 -9.46 17.02 8.95
CA HIS A 80 -10.20 16.42 10.06
C HIS A 80 -9.85 14.93 10.26
N ARG A 81 -8.58 14.57 10.03
CA ARG A 81 -8.01 13.24 10.27
C ARG A 81 -7.01 13.34 11.41
N ASP A 82 -6.90 12.26 12.17
CA ASP A 82 -5.88 12.12 13.20
C ASP A 82 -4.69 11.35 12.62
N CYS A 83 -3.48 11.85 12.88
CA CYS A 83 -2.26 11.10 12.58
C CYS A 83 -2.14 9.94 13.58
N ASP A 84 -2.09 8.69 13.08
CA ASP A 84 -1.89 7.49 13.91
C ASP A 84 -0.73 6.65 13.39
N ILE A 85 0.39 6.73 14.10
CA ILE A 85 1.58 5.89 13.87
C ILE A 85 1.23 4.39 13.83
N LYS A 86 0.18 3.95 14.54
CA LYS A 86 -0.27 2.55 14.52
C LYS A 86 -0.86 2.13 13.19
N ASP A 87 -1.38 3.05 12.38
CA ASP A 87 -1.88 2.77 11.04
C ASP A 87 -0.70 2.60 10.08
N TRP A 88 0.29 3.49 10.13
CA TRP A 88 1.55 3.29 9.40
C TRP A 88 2.26 1.96 9.73
N ILE A 89 2.31 1.57 11.02
CA ILE A 89 2.88 0.26 11.42
C ILE A 89 2.07 -0.89 10.84
N ALA A 90 0.74 -0.83 10.91
CA ALA A 90 -0.14 -1.88 10.40
C ALA A 90 -0.01 -2.03 8.88
N ASP A 91 0.08 -0.91 8.15
CA ASP A 91 0.28 -0.89 6.71
C ASP A 91 1.64 -1.48 6.32
N THR A 92 2.69 -1.12 7.06
CA THR A 92 4.04 -1.67 6.86
C THR A 92 4.07 -3.19 7.07
N ILE A 93 3.35 -3.71 8.08
CA ILE A 93 3.20 -5.15 8.31
C ILE A 93 2.44 -5.82 7.16
N ALA A 94 1.36 -5.20 6.67
CA ALA A 94 0.58 -5.72 5.55
C ALA A 94 1.42 -5.81 4.27
N ILE A 95 2.20 -4.77 3.96
CA ILE A 95 3.16 -4.75 2.85
C ILE A 95 4.17 -5.90 3.00
N ALA A 96 4.79 -6.04 4.17
CA ALA A 96 5.79 -7.06 4.42
C ALA A 96 5.22 -8.48 4.24
N ALA A 97 3.99 -8.73 4.70
CA ALA A 97 3.30 -10.00 4.54
C ALA A 97 3.10 -10.36 3.06
N VAL A 98 2.61 -9.42 2.24
CA VAL A 98 2.43 -9.64 0.80
C VAL A 98 3.76 -9.89 0.10
N LEU A 99 4.79 -9.09 0.40
CA LEU A 99 6.11 -9.24 -0.21
C LEU A 99 6.78 -10.58 0.17
N LEU A 100 6.54 -11.08 1.40
CA LEU A 100 6.99 -12.40 1.80
C LEU A 100 6.33 -13.50 0.96
N VAL A 101 5.02 -13.44 0.77
CA VAL A 101 4.29 -14.39 -0.11
C VAL A 101 4.84 -14.33 -1.54
N VAL A 102 5.01 -13.12 -2.10
CA VAL A 102 5.61 -12.94 -3.43
C VAL A 102 7.01 -13.55 -3.49
N ARG A 103 7.84 -13.36 -2.45
CA ARG A 103 9.19 -13.93 -2.40
C ARG A 103 9.15 -15.45 -2.45
N LEU A 104 8.26 -16.08 -1.69
CA LEU A 104 8.10 -17.54 -1.65
C LEU A 104 7.63 -18.09 -3.00
N VAL A 105 6.64 -17.44 -3.63
CA VAL A 105 6.16 -17.81 -4.97
C VAL A 105 7.26 -17.69 -6.02
N ARG A 106 8.03 -16.59 -6.00
CA ARG A 106 9.19 -16.40 -6.92
C ARG A 106 10.27 -17.47 -6.71
N ARG A 107 10.50 -17.92 -5.47
CA ARG A 107 11.44 -19.01 -5.17
C ARG A 107 10.96 -20.35 -5.74
N GLY A 108 9.70 -20.70 -5.51
CA GLY A 108 9.13 -21.97 -5.98
C GLY A 108 9.21 -22.12 -7.50
N ARG A 109 8.93 -21.05 -8.26
CA ARG A 109 9.01 -21.06 -9.73
C ARG A 109 10.42 -21.13 -10.30
N ALA A 110 11.44 -20.84 -9.49
CA ALA A 110 12.85 -20.95 -9.91
C ALA A 110 13.43 -22.34 -9.62
N ALA A 111 12.75 -23.15 -8.81
CA ALA A 111 13.18 -24.50 -8.42
C ALA A 111 12.55 -25.62 -9.28
N THR A 112 11.66 -25.25 -10.23
CA THR A 112 11.01 -26.11 -11.21
C THR A 112 11.58 -25.87 -12.59
#